data_AF-A0A396AFB6-F1
#
_entry.id   AF-A0A396AFB6-F1
#
_cell.length_a   1.000
_cell.length_b   1.000
_cell.length_c   1.000
_cell.angle_alpha   90.00
_cell.angle_beta   90.00
_cell.angle_gamma   90.00
#
_symmetry.space_group_name_H-M   'P 1'
#
loop_
_entity.id
_entity.type
_entity.pdbx_description
1 polymer ?
#
loop_
_entity_poly.entity_id
_entity_poly.type
_entity_poly.pdbx_seq_one_letter_code
_entity_poly.pdbx_strand_id
1 'polypeptide(L)'
;MSGLWEDIKNAYFSYNGMGTNVFFLFVAIFYFLIINKKRQRNLLIYEIFGILFLVTPGIANGILNMSGQKTDHWMVYGILNIVSVVGVAMTDYLINIPSKKEKIIVIVIYILLIQAGMGLNYTSQHLEFITNSYKISNEVMEIAEQLEFVEKPRVLAPEEVAGELREYDTRFAVIYGEGLSFTQENLEQLQIEAESYGCNCLVINSEYDNIEFFNSIGFSKIYNTEHYEVYAK
;
A
#
# COMPACT_ATOMS: atom_id res chain seq x y z
N MET A 1 -3.83 29.14 19.20
CA MET A 1 -2.56 29.08 18.44
C MET A 1 -1.82 27.75 18.63
N SER A 2 -2.10 26.96 19.67
CA SER A 2 -1.48 25.63 19.90
C SER A 2 -2.03 24.52 18.98
N GLY A 3 -3.32 24.55 18.62
CA GLY A 3 -3.94 23.51 17.78
C GLY A 3 -3.35 23.44 16.36
N LEU A 4 -3.14 24.59 15.70
CA LEU A 4 -2.59 24.63 14.34
C LEU A 4 -1.19 23.99 14.26
N TRP A 5 -0.36 24.17 15.29
CA TRP A 5 0.99 23.60 15.31
C TRP A 5 0.96 22.09 15.52
N GLU A 6 0.10 21.61 16.41
CA GLU A 6 -0.15 20.18 16.60
C GLU A 6 -0.75 19.54 15.34
N ASP A 7 -1.67 20.22 14.65
CA ASP A 7 -2.30 19.76 13.41
C ASP A 7 -1.29 19.72 12.25
N ILE A 8 -0.43 20.73 12.12
CA ILE A 8 0.67 20.74 11.13
C ILE A 8 1.66 19.62 11.44
N LYS A 9 1.99 19.41 12.70
CA LYS A 9 2.91 18.36 13.15
C LYS A 9 2.32 16.97 12.89
N ASN A 10 1.05 16.76 13.21
CA ASN A 10 0.34 15.51 12.96
C ASN A 10 0.15 15.26 11.46
N ALA A 11 -0.16 16.29 10.66
CA ALA A 11 -0.16 16.17 9.21
C ALA A 11 1.24 15.78 8.70
N TYR A 12 2.29 16.48 9.16
CA TYR A 12 3.68 16.18 8.80
C TYR A 12 4.09 14.73 9.12
N PHE A 13 3.72 14.21 10.30
CA PHE A 13 4.01 12.83 10.70
C PHE A 13 3.11 11.80 10.01
N SER A 14 1.84 12.10 9.73
CA SER A 14 0.96 11.25 8.92
C SER A 14 1.43 11.15 7.46
N TYR A 15 2.18 12.14 6.98
CA TYR A 15 2.89 12.14 5.69
C TYR A 15 4.32 11.59 5.78
N ASN A 16 4.64 10.71 6.75
CA ASN A 16 5.93 10.01 6.80
C ASN A 16 6.15 9.22 5.49
N GLY A 17 7.11 9.70 4.69
CA GLY A 17 7.38 9.26 3.31
C GLY A 17 7.16 10.36 2.25
N MET A 18 6.16 11.23 2.42
CA MET A 18 5.86 12.35 1.51
C MET A 18 6.49 13.67 1.96
N GLY A 19 6.50 13.96 3.27
CA GLY A 19 6.98 15.24 3.81
C GLY A 19 8.44 15.54 3.47
N THR A 20 9.30 14.52 3.46
CA THR A 20 10.73 14.66 3.09
C THR A 20 10.91 14.94 1.60
N ASN A 21 10.13 14.28 0.74
CA ASN A 21 10.16 14.50 -0.71
C ASN A 21 9.71 15.93 -1.05
N VAL A 22 8.65 16.41 -0.39
CA VAL A 22 8.18 17.80 -0.52
C VAL A 22 9.20 18.80 0.01
N PHE A 23 9.88 18.51 1.13
CA PHE A 23 10.98 19.34 1.63
C PHE A 23 12.11 19.45 0.60
N PHE A 24 12.57 18.32 0.05
CA PHE A 24 13.61 18.32 -0.99
C PHE A 24 13.15 19.03 -2.26
N LEU A 25 11.87 18.96 -2.61
CA LEU A 25 11.30 19.72 -3.72
C LEU A 25 11.48 21.23 -3.50
N PHE A 26 11.12 21.74 -2.32
CA PHE A 26 11.30 23.16 -2.02
C PHE A 26 12.77 23.57 -2.09
N VAL A 27 13.69 22.76 -1.54
CA VAL A 27 15.13 22.99 -1.64
C VAL A 27 15.59 23.03 -3.11
N ALA A 28 15.12 22.10 -3.93
CA ALA A 28 15.42 22.04 -5.36
C ALA A 28 14.88 23.27 -6.11
N ILE A 29 13.67 23.72 -5.80
CA ILE A 29 13.07 24.93 -6.38
C ILE A 29 13.91 26.15 -6.04
N PHE A 30 14.27 26.35 -4.76
CA PHE A 30 15.13 27.46 -4.34
C PHE A 30 16.49 27.42 -5.04
N TYR A 31 17.11 26.24 -5.13
CA TYR A 31 18.38 26.05 -5.83
C TYR A 31 18.28 26.45 -7.31
N PHE A 32 17.22 26.05 -8.01
CA PHE A 32 16.99 26.42 -9.41
C PHE A 32 16.71 27.91 -9.61
N LEU A 33 16.01 28.55 -8.68
CA LEU A 33 15.77 29.99 -8.70
C LEU A 33 17.08 30.79 -8.52
N ILE A 34 18.01 30.32 -7.69
CA ILE A 34 19.31 30.97 -7.47
C ILE A 34 20.22 30.84 -8.71
N ILE A 35 20.30 29.65 -9.30
CA ILE A 35 21.19 29.39 -10.44
C ILE A 35 20.68 30.03 -11.74
N ASN A 36 19.36 30.13 -11.90
CA ASN A 36 18.68 30.86 -12.97
C ASN A 36 19.20 30.59 -14.39
N LYS A 37 19.63 29.35 -14.71
CA LYS A 37 19.93 28.97 -16.10
C LYS A 37 18.67 28.46 -16.79
N LYS A 38 18.64 28.58 -18.13
CA LYS A 38 17.50 28.23 -18.99
C LYS A 38 16.97 26.80 -18.76
N ARG A 39 17.85 25.82 -18.57
CA ARG A 39 17.47 24.41 -18.35
C ARG A 39 16.73 24.23 -17.01
N GLN A 40 17.27 24.76 -15.92
CA GLN A 40 16.66 24.73 -14.59
C GLN A 40 15.30 25.42 -14.57
N ARG A 41 15.18 26.56 -15.28
CA ARG A 41 13.89 27.26 -15.40
C ARG A 41 12.83 26.44 -16.14
N ASN A 42 13.21 25.70 -17.19
CA ASN A 42 12.28 24.80 -17.88
C ASN A 42 11.82 23.65 -16.98
N LEU A 43 12.67 23.17 -16.07
CA LEU A 43 12.29 22.16 -15.08
C LEU A 43 11.34 22.70 -14.02
N LEU A 44 11.50 23.97 -13.60
CA LEU A 44 10.52 24.64 -12.73
C LEU A 44 9.15 24.76 -13.42
N ILE A 45 9.14 25.10 -14.71
CA ILE A 45 7.90 25.16 -15.50
C ILE A 45 7.27 23.77 -15.60
N TYR A 46 8.07 22.73 -15.87
CA TYR A 46 7.62 21.34 -15.86
C TYR A 46 6.98 20.96 -14.52
N GLU A 47 7.62 21.31 -13.39
CA GLU A 47 7.08 21.03 -12.06
C GLU A 47 5.72 21.70 -11.85
N ILE A 48 5.61 22.98 -12.17
CA ILE A 48 4.36 23.74 -12.04
C ILE A 48 3.25 23.10 -12.87
N PHE A 49 3.53 22.74 -14.13
CA PHE A 49 2.55 22.07 -14.98
C PHE A 49 2.22 20.65 -14.50
N GLY A 50 3.21 19.92 -13.97
CA GLY A 50 2.98 18.59 -13.40
C GLY A 50 2.08 18.64 -12.17
N ILE A 51 2.29 19.60 -11.26
CA ILE A 51 1.41 19.83 -10.11
C ILE A 51 0.00 20.23 -10.58
N LEU A 52 -0.11 21.18 -11.52
CA LEU A 52 -1.41 21.61 -12.06
C LEU A 52 -2.15 20.45 -12.75
N PHE A 53 -1.43 19.61 -13.49
CA PHE A 53 -1.97 18.43 -14.14
C PHE A 53 -2.55 17.44 -13.12
N LEU A 54 -1.84 17.19 -12.03
CA LEU A 54 -2.26 16.25 -10.97
C LEU A 54 -3.41 16.79 -10.12
N VAL A 55 -3.45 18.10 -9.85
CA VAL A 55 -4.51 18.73 -9.03
C VAL A 55 -5.78 18.99 -9.84
N THR A 56 -5.75 18.86 -11.17
CA THR A 56 -6.94 19.03 -12.02
C THR A 56 -7.95 17.90 -11.75
N PRO A 57 -9.16 18.19 -11.23
CA PRO A 57 -10.09 17.16 -10.74
C PRO A 57 -10.49 16.13 -11.79
N GLY A 58 -10.64 16.53 -13.06
CA GLY A 58 -10.97 15.59 -14.14
C GLY A 58 -9.87 14.58 -14.45
N ILE A 59 -8.61 14.99 -14.32
CA ILE A 59 -7.45 14.12 -14.53
C ILE A 59 -7.25 13.21 -13.33
N ALA A 60 -7.32 13.76 -12.12
CA ALA A 60 -7.25 12.99 -10.88
C ALA A 60 -8.34 11.89 -10.83
N ASN A 61 -9.60 12.25 -11.12
CA ASN A 61 -10.71 11.29 -11.19
C ASN A 61 -10.52 10.25 -12.32
N GLY A 62 -9.97 10.67 -13.46
CA GLY A 62 -9.66 9.74 -14.56
C GLY A 62 -8.63 8.70 -14.16
N ILE A 63 -7.55 9.13 -13.50
CA ILE A 63 -6.49 8.25 -12.99
C ILE A 63 -7.06 7.25 -11.97
N LEU A 64 -7.84 7.73 -10.99
CA LEU A 64 -8.47 6.90 -9.97
C LEU A 64 -9.37 5.81 -10.57
N ASN A 65 -10.19 6.19 -11.56
CA ASN A 65 -11.09 5.25 -12.24
C ASN A 65 -10.35 4.22 -13.11
N MET A 66 -9.19 4.58 -13.68
CA MET A 66 -8.39 3.65 -14.49
C MET A 66 -7.54 2.70 -13.63
N SER A 67 -7.19 3.08 -12.40
CA SER A 67 -6.42 2.22 -11.50
C SER A 67 -7.25 1.11 -10.83
N GLY A 68 -8.58 1.08 -11.01
CA GLY A 68 -9.45 0.02 -10.47
C GLY A 68 -9.50 -0.04 -8.93
N GLN A 69 -8.91 0.94 -8.24
CA GLN A 69 -8.79 0.97 -6.79
C GLN A 69 -9.32 2.28 -6.22
N LYS A 70 -10.00 2.20 -5.07
CA LYS A 70 -10.53 3.36 -4.33
C LYS A 70 -9.49 4.07 -3.46
N THR A 71 -8.25 3.60 -3.42
CA THR A 71 -7.21 4.08 -2.50
C THR A 71 -6.17 4.97 -3.18
N ASP A 72 -5.34 5.62 -2.35
CA ASP A 72 -4.38 6.71 -2.59
C ASP A 72 -3.30 6.50 -3.69
N HIS A 73 -3.46 5.56 -4.62
CA HIS A 73 -2.49 5.24 -5.68
C HIS A 73 -2.18 6.39 -6.64
N TRP A 74 -3.06 7.40 -6.73
CA TRP A 74 -2.78 8.60 -7.51
C TRP A 74 -1.57 9.39 -6.96
N MET A 75 -1.23 9.21 -5.69
CA MET A 75 -0.09 9.82 -5.02
C MET A 75 1.27 9.43 -5.64
N VAL A 76 1.36 8.24 -6.26
CA VAL A 76 2.57 7.78 -6.97
C VAL A 76 2.94 8.73 -8.11
N TYR A 77 1.95 9.30 -8.79
CA TYR A 77 2.20 10.28 -9.86
C TYR A 77 2.74 11.61 -9.32
N GLY A 78 2.33 12.00 -8.10
CA GLY A 78 2.92 13.13 -7.39
C GLY A 78 4.40 12.89 -7.05
N ILE A 79 4.72 11.69 -6.57
CA ILE A 79 6.11 11.30 -6.24
C ILE A 79 6.98 11.31 -7.52
N LEU A 80 6.47 10.82 -8.65
CA LEU A 80 7.23 10.75 -9.90
C LEU A 80 7.72 12.13 -10.38
N ASN A 81 6.85 13.14 -10.26
CA ASN A 81 7.19 14.52 -10.62
C ASN A 81 8.31 15.07 -9.72
N ILE A 82 8.13 14.91 -8.40
CA ILE A 82 9.09 15.38 -7.38
C ILE A 82 10.46 14.74 -7.56
N VAL A 83 10.53 13.42 -7.73
CA VAL A 83 11.79 12.67 -7.88
C VAL A 83 12.59 13.17 -9.08
N SER A 84 11.92 13.50 -10.18
CA SER A 84 12.57 13.99 -11.40
C SER A 84 13.28 15.32 -11.19
N VAL A 85 12.61 16.28 -10.55
CA VAL A 85 13.16 17.63 -10.29
C VAL A 85 14.26 17.59 -9.24
N VAL A 86 14.03 16.87 -8.14
CA VAL A 86 14.99 16.71 -7.05
C VAL A 86 16.25 15.99 -7.53
N GLY A 87 16.12 14.94 -8.35
CA GLY A 87 17.25 14.20 -8.91
C GLY A 87 18.14 15.08 -9.80
N VAL A 88 17.55 15.94 -10.64
CA VAL A 88 18.33 16.88 -11.46
C VAL A 88 19.00 17.95 -10.59
N ALA A 89 18.32 18.47 -9.56
CA ALA A 89 18.93 19.46 -8.65
C ALA A 89 20.13 18.89 -7.91
N MET A 90 20.00 17.68 -7.35
CA MET A 90 21.08 16.99 -6.65
C MET A 90 22.27 16.69 -7.57
N THR A 91 22.01 16.16 -8.77
CA THR A 91 23.08 15.83 -9.71
C THR A 91 23.81 17.06 -10.23
N ASP A 92 23.08 18.13 -10.57
CA ASP A 92 23.67 19.41 -10.98
C ASP A 92 24.52 19.99 -9.84
N TYR A 93 24.04 19.95 -8.59
CA TYR A 93 24.81 20.40 -7.43
C TYR A 93 26.10 19.59 -7.24
N LEU A 94 26.00 18.26 -7.24
CA LEU A 94 27.14 17.36 -7.05
C LEU A 94 28.19 17.52 -8.16
N ILE A 95 27.80 17.72 -9.42
CA ILE A 95 28.75 17.91 -10.53
C ILE A 95 29.59 19.18 -10.33
N ASN A 96 29.00 20.24 -9.77
CA ASN A 96 29.67 21.52 -9.56
C ASN A 96 30.60 21.56 -8.33
N ILE A 97 30.65 20.50 -7.51
CA ILE A 97 31.58 20.41 -6.37
C ILE A 97 32.99 20.04 -6.86
N PRO A 98 34.01 20.88 -6.62
CA PRO A 98 35.36 20.68 -7.15
C PRO A 98 36.13 19.55 -6.44
N SER A 99 35.93 19.40 -5.12
CA SER A 99 36.68 18.43 -4.31
C SER A 99 35.98 17.08 -4.21
N LYS A 100 36.72 15.99 -4.44
CA LYS A 100 36.23 14.62 -4.23
C LYS A 100 35.81 14.35 -2.78
N LYS A 101 36.51 14.96 -1.81
CA LYS A 101 36.21 14.77 -0.37
C LYS A 101 34.88 15.44 0.00
N GLU A 102 34.67 16.68 -0.45
CA GLU A 102 33.42 17.41 -0.25
C GLU A 102 32.24 16.69 -0.91
N LYS A 103 32.45 16.17 -2.12
CA LYS A 103 31.44 15.38 -2.84
C LYS A 103 30.99 14.15 -2.03
N ILE A 104 31.93 13.40 -1.45
CA ILE A 104 31.61 12.24 -0.60
C ILE A 104 30.83 12.69 0.65
N ILE A 105 31.24 13.78 1.30
CA ILE A 105 30.56 14.31 2.48
C ILE A 105 29.11 14.68 2.14
N VAL A 106 28.88 15.39 1.03
CA VAL A 106 27.52 15.77 0.59
C VAL A 106 26.67 14.53 0.30
N ILE A 107 27.22 13.50 -0.36
CA ILE A 107 26.49 12.25 -0.63
C ILE A 107 26.08 11.58 0.69
N VAL A 108 26.99 11.49 1.67
CA VAL A 108 26.68 10.90 2.98
C VAL A 108 25.60 11.70 3.70
N ILE A 109 25.64 13.03 3.66
CA ILE A 109 24.60 13.89 4.25
C ILE A 109 23.24 13.63 3.59
N TYR A 110 23.19 13.50 2.26
CA TYR A 110 21.93 13.18 1.57
C TYR A 110 21.35 11.83 1.99
N ILE A 111 22.19 10.79 2.09
CA ILE A 111 21.75 9.46 2.55
C ILE A 111 21.16 9.56 3.96
N LEU A 112 21.83 10.28 4.87
CA LEU A 112 21.35 10.48 6.24
C LEU A 112 20.02 11.25 6.30
N LEU A 113 19.84 12.30 5.48
CA LEU A 113 18.60 13.05 5.41
C LEU A 113 17.43 12.20 4.86
N ILE A 114 17.69 11.36 3.86
CA ILE A 114 16.69 10.44 3.31
C ILE A 114 16.29 9.41 4.39
N GLN A 115 17.25 8.83 5.11
CA GLN A 115 16.96 7.88 6.20
C GLN A 115 16.22 8.53 7.36
N ALA A 116 16.59 9.76 7.75
CA ALA A 116 15.88 10.51 8.77
C ALA A 116 14.42 10.81 8.34
N GLY A 117 14.20 11.05 7.04
CA GLY A 117 12.89 11.35 6.48
C GLY A 117 11.98 10.14 6.28
N MET A 118 12.53 8.97 5.96
CA MET A 118 11.76 7.72 5.93
C MET A 118 11.37 7.23 7.34
N GLY A 119 11.98 7.80 8.38
CA GLY A 119 12.05 7.16 9.68
C GLY A 119 12.92 5.90 9.60
N LEU A 120 13.65 5.58 10.66
CA LEU A 120 14.33 4.29 10.77
C LEU A 120 13.33 3.14 11.04
N ASN A 121 12.13 3.24 10.47
CA ASN A 121 11.10 2.21 10.48
C ASN A 121 11.39 1.23 9.35
N TYR A 122 12.50 0.51 9.48
CA TYR A 122 12.64 -0.78 8.82
C TYR A 122 11.76 -1.76 9.60
N THR A 123 10.44 -1.61 9.50
CA THR A 123 9.51 -2.53 10.12
C THR A 123 9.77 -3.89 9.49
N SER A 124 10.19 -4.85 10.31
CA SER A 124 10.47 -6.23 9.90
C SER A 124 9.28 -6.92 9.22
N GLN A 125 8.06 -6.37 9.36
CA GLN A 125 6.84 -6.84 8.70
C GLN A 125 6.91 -6.85 7.16
N HIS A 126 7.75 -6.02 6.52
CA HIS A 126 7.91 -6.05 5.06
C HIS A 126 9.14 -6.83 4.57
N LEU A 127 9.88 -7.45 5.51
CA LEU A 127 11.08 -8.25 5.25
C LEU A 127 10.88 -9.71 5.68
N GLU A 128 9.65 -10.15 5.87
CA GLU A 128 9.37 -11.58 5.93
C GLU A 128 9.62 -12.14 4.54
N PHE A 129 10.79 -12.76 4.38
CA PHE A 129 11.07 -13.55 3.21
C PHE A 129 10.05 -14.69 3.20
N ILE A 130 9.08 -14.59 2.31
CA ILE A 130 8.25 -15.73 1.97
C ILE A 130 9.19 -16.78 1.37
N THR A 131 9.52 -17.78 2.17
CA THR A 131 10.52 -18.80 1.84
C THR A 131 9.92 -19.96 1.05
N ASN A 132 8.59 -20.03 0.94
CA ASN A 132 7.92 -21.07 0.18
C ASN A 132 8.03 -20.82 -1.33
N SER A 133 7.97 -21.90 -2.12
CA SER A 133 8.11 -21.85 -3.59
C SER A 133 6.99 -21.07 -4.28
N TYR A 134 5.83 -20.97 -3.61
CA TYR A 134 4.62 -20.34 -4.13
C TYR A 134 4.57 -18.83 -3.88
N LYS A 135 5.45 -18.30 -3.02
CA LYS A 135 5.48 -16.90 -2.60
C LYS A 135 4.17 -16.39 -1.98
N ILE A 136 3.42 -17.27 -1.35
CA ILE A 136 2.19 -16.96 -0.58
C ILE A 136 2.47 -16.98 0.93
N SER A 137 1.62 -16.39 1.76
CA SER A 137 1.79 -16.48 3.21
C SER A 137 1.73 -17.94 3.70
N ASN A 138 2.51 -18.26 4.73
CA ASN A 138 2.50 -19.60 5.32
C ASN A 138 1.13 -19.92 5.94
N GLU A 139 0.47 -18.92 6.52
CA GLU A 139 -0.88 -19.08 7.08
C GLU A 139 -1.89 -19.48 5.99
N VAL A 140 -1.87 -18.83 4.82
CA VAL A 140 -2.77 -19.19 3.72
C VAL A 140 -2.46 -20.58 3.18
N MET A 141 -1.20 -21.00 3.16
CA MET A 141 -0.83 -22.37 2.79
C MET A 141 -1.42 -23.40 3.77
N GLU A 142 -1.33 -23.15 5.09
CA GLU A 142 -1.96 -24.01 6.09
C GLU A 142 -3.49 -24.03 5.93
N ILE A 143 -4.12 -22.89 5.72
CA ILE A 143 -5.57 -22.79 5.44
C ILE A 143 -5.93 -23.62 4.21
N ALA A 144 -5.14 -23.50 3.13
CA ALA A 144 -5.37 -24.24 1.89
C ALA A 144 -5.29 -25.76 2.10
N GLU A 145 -4.29 -26.25 2.85
CA GLU A 145 -4.15 -27.66 3.19
C GLU A 145 -5.39 -28.20 3.93
N GLN A 146 -5.99 -27.41 4.80
CA GLN A 146 -7.23 -27.81 5.49
C GLN A 146 -8.45 -27.79 4.56
N LEU A 147 -8.52 -26.83 3.64
CA LEU A 147 -9.60 -26.74 2.67
C LEU A 147 -9.55 -27.83 1.60
N GLU A 148 -8.41 -28.51 1.39
CA GLU A 148 -8.31 -29.66 0.47
C GLU A 148 -9.22 -30.82 0.87
N PHE A 149 -9.53 -30.97 2.17
CA PHE A 149 -10.42 -32.01 2.68
C PHE A 149 -11.91 -31.71 2.44
N VAL A 150 -12.24 -30.49 2.01
CA VAL A 150 -13.62 -30.09 1.68
C VAL A 150 -13.91 -30.41 0.22
N GLU A 151 -15.04 -31.06 -0.06
CA GLU A 151 -15.43 -31.36 -1.44
C GLU A 151 -15.87 -30.07 -2.16
N LYS A 152 -15.16 -29.70 -3.24
CA LYS A 152 -15.41 -28.50 -4.06
C LYS A 152 -15.47 -27.22 -3.19
N PRO A 153 -14.33 -26.81 -2.62
CA PRO A 153 -14.27 -25.67 -1.70
C PRO A 153 -14.59 -24.38 -2.44
N ARG A 154 -15.64 -23.71 -2.00
CA ARG A 154 -16.14 -22.43 -2.49
C ARG A 154 -16.06 -21.44 -1.34
N VAL A 155 -15.03 -20.60 -1.39
CA VAL A 155 -14.50 -19.90 -0.23
C VAL A 155 -14.87 -18.44 -0.29
N LEU A 156 -15.40 -17.92 0.82
CA LEU A 156 -15.55 -16.49 1.06
C LEU A 156 -14.51 -16.08 2.11
N ALA A 157 -13.61 -15.16 1.74
CA ALA A 157 -12.43 -14.80 2.52
C ALA A 157 -12.04 -13.32 2.32
N PRO A 158 -11.23 -12.72 3.21
CA PRO A 158 -10.59 -11.43 2.96
C PRO A 158 -9.82 -11.42 1.64
N GLU A 159 -9.73 -10.25 0.99
CA GLU A 159 -9.15 -10.11 -0.35
C GLU A 159 -7.72 -10.67 -0.46
N GLU A 160 -6.90 -10.45 0.57
CA GLU A 160 -5.52 -10.94 0.66
C GLU A 160 -5.46 -12.47 0.65
N VAL A 161 -6.21 -13.11 1.55
CA VAL A 161 -6.32 -14.59 1.63
C VAL A 161 -6.93 -15.15 0.35
N ALA A 162 -7.94 -14.48 -0.19
CA ALA A 162 -8.66 -14.92 -1.36
C ALA A 162 -7.76 -14.98 -2.61
N GLY A 163 -6.92 -13.96 -2.81
CA GLY A 163 -5.93 -13.92 -3.87
C GLY A 163 -4.91 -15.05 -3.72
N GLU A 164 -4.33 -15.20 -2.54
CA GLU A 164 -3.29 -16.19 -2.26
C GLU A 164 -3.79 -17.64 -2.37
N LEU A 165 -5.02 -17.94 -1.91
CA LEU A 165 -5.64 -19.27 -2.06
C LEU A 165 -5.78 -19.66 -3.54
N ARG A 166 -6.16 -18.71 -4.40
CA ARG A 166 -6.31 -18.93 -5.84
C ARG A 166 -4.96 -19.15 -6.52
N GLU A 167 -3.91 -18.49 -6.04
CA GLU A 167 -2.53 -18.67 -6.52
C GLU A 167 -1.95 -20.02 -6.09
N TYR A 168 -2.27 -20.48 -4.88
CA TYR A 168 -1.85 -21.80 -4.39
C TYR A 168 -2.51 -22.95 -5.16
N ASP A 169 -3.84 -22.93 -5.28
CA ASP A 169 -4.57 -23.94 -6.04
C ASP A 169 -5.85 -23.41 -6.68
N THR A 170 -5.92 -23.54 -8.00
CA THR A 170 -7.09 -23.16 -8.81
C THR A 170 -8.39 -23.93 -8.51
N ARG A 171 -8.33 -25.04 -7.76
CA ARG A 171 -9.51 -25.79 -7.30
C ARG A 171 -10.35 -24.99 -6.29
N PHE A 172 -9.74 -24.06 -5.57
CA PHE A 172 -10.45 -23.18 -4.65
C PHE A 172 -11.29 -22.17 -5.44
N ALA A 173 -12.61 -22.32 -5.38
CA ALA A 173 -13.55 -21.40 -5.99
C ALA A 173 -13.77 -20.21 -5.04
N VAL A 174 -12.80 -19.31 -5.02
CA VAL A 174 -12.81 -18.14 -4.15
C VAL A 174 -13.67 -17.00 -4.71
N ILE A 175 -14.45 -16.35 -3.85
CA ILE A 175 -15.29 -15.20 -4.20
C ILE A 175 -14.55 -13.90 -3.87
N TYR A 176 -14.04 -13.24 -4.90
CA TYR A 176 -13.36 -11.94 -4.80
C TYR A 176 -13.43 -11.20 -6.15
N GLY A 177 -13.36 -9.86 -6.15
CA GLY A 177 -13.38 -9.02 -7.36
C GLY A 177 -14.46 -7.94 -7.37
N GLU A 178 -14.46 -7.08 -8.41
CA GLU A 178 -15.37 -5.94 -8.51
C GLU A 178 -16.86 -6.35 -8.45
N GLY A 179 -17.61 -5.72 -7.54
CA GLY A 179 -19.04 -5.97 -7.34
C GLY A 179 -19.36 -7.12 -6.39
N LEU A 180 -18.35 -7.84 -5.89
CA LEU A 180 -18.49 -8.79 -4.80
C LEU A 180 -18.09 -8.11 -3.49
N SER A 181 -18.89 -8.29 -2.45
CA SER A 181 -18.60 -7.75 -1.12
C SER A 181 -18.23 -8.87 -0.17
N PHE A 182 -17.27 -8.56 0.70
CA PHE A 182 -16.91 -9.37 1.85
C PHE A 182 -16.99 -8.46 3.08
N THR A 183 -17.99 -8.68 3.93
CA THR A 183 -18.23 -7.85 5.12
C THR A 183 -18.21 -8.70 6.38
N GLN A 184 -17.09 -8.70 7.10
CA GLN A 184 -16.94 -9.47 8.36
C GLN A 184 -17.40 -8.71 9.62
N GLU A 185 -17.58 -7.39 9.56
CA GLU A 185 -18.07 -6.58 10.69
C GLU A 185 -19.56 -6.79 10.99
N ASN A 186 -20.33 -7.21 9.97
CA ASN A 186 -21.76 -7.48 10.08
C ASN A 186 -22.03 -8.94 9.69
N LEU A 187 -22.19 -9.80 10.70
CA LEU A 187 -22.39 -11.23 10.54
C LEU A 187 -23.64 -11.59 9.73
N GLU A 188 -24.73 -10.81 9.83
CA GLU A 188 -25.94 -11.03 9.03
C GLU A 188 -25.67 -10.76 7.54
N GLN A 189 -24.92 -9.70 7.24
CA GLN A 189 -24.52 -9.38 5.88
C GLN A 189 -23.56 -10.43 5.32
N LEU A 190 -22.61 -10.92 6.13
CA LEU A 190 -21.70 -12.00 5.77
C LEU A 190 -22.45 -13.29 5.41
N GLN A 191 -23.51 -13.63 6.17
CA GLN A 191 -24.36 -14.78 5.88
C GLN A 191 -25.06 -14.62 4.53
N ILE A 192 -25.66 -13.46 4.27
CA ILE A 192 -26.35 -13.19 2.99
C ILE A 192 -25.36 -13.32 1.82
N GLU A 193 -24.15 -12.77 1.96
CA GLU A 193 -23.08 -12.89 0.97
C GLU A 193 -22.71 -14.36 0.74
N ALA A 194 -22.40 -15.11 1.81
CA ALA A 194 -22.03 -16.52 1.73
C ALA A 194 -23.12 -17.38 1.08
N GLU A 195 -24.40 -17.15 1.40
CA GLU A 195 -25.52 -17.86 0.78
C GLU A 195 -25.73 -17.46 -0.68
N SER A 196 -25.68 -16.16 -0.99
CA SER A 196 -25.88 -15.65 -2.35
C SER A 196 -24.82 -16.17 -3.33
N TYR A 197 -23.58 -16.33 -2.85
CA TYR A 197 -22.47 -16.84 -3.63
C TYR A 197 -22.37 -18.37 -3.57
N GLY A 198 -23.17 -19.03 -2.72
CA GLY A 198 -23.19 -20.48 -2.54
C GLY A 198 -21.89 -21.02 -1.93
N CYS A 199 -21.30 -20.29 -1.00
CA CYS A 199 -20.06 -20.63 -0.33
C CYS A 199 -20.30 -21.73 0.72
N ASN A 200 -19.42 -22.72 0.73
CA ASN A 200 -19.36 -23.79 1.72
C ASN A 200 -18.14 -23.67 2.64
N CYS A 201 -17.27 -22.70 2.41
CA CYS A 201 -16.14 -22.38 3.28
C CYS A 201 -16.12 -20.87 3.60
N LEU A 202 -15.77 -20.53 4.83
CA LEU A 202 -15.52 -19.16 5.27
C LEU A 202 -14.12 -19.08 5.87
N VAL A 203 -13.40 -18.03 5.52
CA VAL A 203 -12.21 -17.58 6.24
C VAL A 203 -12.51 -16.19 6.76
N ILE A 204 -12.31 -15.95 8.05
CA ILE A 204 -12.58 -14.66 8.70
C ILE A 204 -11.38 -14.27 9.55
N ASN A 205 -11.17 -12.97 9.78
CA ASN A 205 -10.13 -12.57 10.74
C ASN A 205 -10.55 -13.00 12.15
N SER A 206 -9.60 -13.49 12.95
CA SER A 206 -9.83 -13.96 14.32
C SER A 206 -10.48 -12.92 15.23
N GLU A 207 -10.31 -11.63 14.92
CA GLU A 207 -10.96 -10.52 15.62
C GLU A 207 -12.51 -10.54 15.51
N TYR A 208 -13.05 -11.14 14.46
CA TYR A 208 -14.49 -11.24 14.18
C TYR A 208 -15.04 -12.66 14.42
N ASP A 209 -14.29 -13.52 15.13
CA ASP A 209 -14.72 -14.89 15.39
C ASP A 209 -16.02 -14.94 16.20
N ASN A 210 -16.98 -15.74 15.73
CA ASN A 210 -18.24 -15.98 16.43
C ASN A 210 -18.75 -17.40 16.18
N ILE A 211 -18.18 -18.34 16.91
CA ILE A 211 -18.48 -19.78 16.80
C ILE A 211 -19.98 -20.07 16.94
N GLU A 212 -20.69 -19.39 17.85
CA GLU A 212 -22.13 -19.60 18.06
C GLU A 212 -22.94 -19.22 16.82
N PHE A 213 -22.62 -18.06 16.23
CA PHE A 213 -23.27 -17.61 15.01
C PHE A 213 -22.98 -18.55 13.83
N PHE A 214 -21.71 -18.89 13.58
CA PHE A 214 -21.33 -19.73 12.45
C PHE A 214 -21.93 -21.14 12.56
N ASN A 215 -21.92 -21.73 13.75
CA ASN A 215 -22.60 -23.00 13.97
C ASN A 215 -24.11 -22.91 13.71
N SER A 216 -24.76 -21.79 14.05
CA SER A 216 -26.20 -21.58 13.82
C SER A 216 -26.57 -21.54 12.33
N ILE A 217 -25.65 -21.07 11.47
CA ILE A 217 -25.82 -21.01 10.01
C ILE A 217 -25.21 -22.22 9.29
N GLY A 218 -24.84 -23.26 10.05
CA GLY A 218 -24.39 -24.56 9.54
C GLY A 218 -22.91 -24.67 9.20
N PHE A 219 -22.10 -23.69 9.60
CA PHE A 219 -20.65 -23.71 9.43
C PHE A 219 -19.97 -24.22 10.70
N SER A 220 -19.16 -25.27 10.57
CA SER A 220 -18.35 -25.81 11.67
C SER A 220 -16.91 -25.32 11.54
N LYS A 221 -16.31 -24.93 12.66
CA LYS A 221 -14.90 -24.54 12.71
C LYS A 221 -14.02 -25.75 12.41
N ILE A 222 -13.13 -25.65 11.43
CA ILE A 222 -12.23 -26.75 11.01
C ILE A 222 -10.76 -26.48 11.35
N TYR A 223 -10.36 -25.20 11.40
CA TYR A 223 -8.98 -24.81 11.66
C TYR A 223 -8.90 -23.36 12.13
N ASN A 224 -7.75 -23.00 12.72
CA ASN A 224 -7.42 -21.64 13.10
C ASN A 224 -5.92 -21.39 12.92
N THR A 225 -5.59 -20.15 12.57
CA THR A 225 -4.21 -19.63 12.49
C THR A 225 -4.05 -18.53 13.55
N GLU A 226 -2.96 -17.75 13.49
CA GLU A 226 -2.80 -16.58 14.36
C GLU A 226 -3.79 -15.46 13.99
N HIS A 227 -4.05 -15.26 12.70
CA HIS A 227 -4.85 -14.14 12.20
C HIS A 227 -6.23 -14.53 11.66
N TYR A 228 -6.45 -15.80 11.32
CA TYR A 228 -7.68 -16.25 10.65
C TYR A 228 -8.30 -17.50 11.27
N GLU A 229 -9.63 -17.54 11.17
CA GLU A 229 -10.47 -18.68 11.54
C GLU A 229 -11.11 -19.29 10.30
N VAL A 230 -11.09 -20.62 10.21
CA VAL A 230 -11.57 -21.36 9.04
C VAL A 230 -12.78 -22.20 9.40
N TYR A 231 -13.83 -22.05 8.61
CA TYR A 231 -15.11 -22.73 8.77
C TYR A 231 -15.53 -23.43 7.49
N ALA A 232 -16.19 -24.59 7.62
CA ALA A 232 -16.77 -25.32 6.50
C ALA A 232 -18.14 -25.91 6.84
N LYS A 233 -18.98 -26.12 5.82
CA LYS A 233 -20.28 -26.81 5.91
C LYS A 233 -20.16 -28.31 5.67
#